data_AF-W4VIA9-F1
#
_entry.id   AF-W4VIA9-F1
#
_cell.length_a   1.000
_cell.length_b   1.000
_cell.length_c   1.000
_cell.angle_alpha   90.00
_cell.angle_beta   90.00
_cell.angle_gamma   90.00
#
_symmetry.space_group_name_H-M   'P 1'
#
loop_
_entity.id
_entity.type
_entity.pdbx_description
1 polymer ?
#
loop_
_entity_poly.entity_id
_entity_poly.type
_entity_poly.pdbx_seq_one_letter_code
_entity_poly.pdbx_strand_id
1 'polypeptide(L)'
;MWGGPLGIIILFQPELRRALEQLGRGSFFSRNSTSEEEELNQSIQSIAESCKYMGKRRIGALITIERESAMGDYISTGIPINGKLTNQLLTNIFIPNTPPYTMELLS
;
A
#
# COMPACT_ATOMS: atom_id res chain seq x y z
N MET A 1 -53.51 19.59 21.71
CA MET A 1 -53.28 18.29 21.07
C MET A 1 -52.48 18.49 19.78
N TRP A 2 -51.16 18.71 19.88
CA TRP A 2 -50.26 19.00 18.74
C TRP A 2 -48.93 18.23 18.87
N GLY A 3 -49.01 16.98 19.36
CA GLY A 3 -47.89 16.03 19.41
C GLY A 3 -48.13 14.93 18.39
N GLY A 4 -48.13 15.27 17.11
CA GLY A 4 -48.27 14.29 16.03
C GLY A 4 -47.01 13.46 15.80
N PRO A 5 -47.02 12.54 14.82
CA PRO A 5 -45.96 11.57 14.52
C PRO A 5 -44.55 12.16 14.27
N LEU A 6 -44.43 13.48 14.08
CA LEU A 6 -43.12 14.17 14.02
C LEU A 6 -42.32 14.05 15.33
N GLY A 7 -42.99 14.01 16.49
CA GLY A 7 -42.29 13.85 17.78
C GLY A 7 -41.54 12.51 17.88
N ILE A 8 -42.07 11.48 17.23
CA ILE A 8 -41.47 10.14 17.17
C ILE A 8 -40.23 10.15 16.27
N ILE A 9 -40.31 10.76 15.09
CA ILE A 9 -39.16 10.84 14.15
C ILE A 9 -37.97 11.60 14.77
N ILE A 10 -38.23 12.66 15.54
CA ILE A 10 -37.18 13.45 16.20
C ILE A 10 -36.54 12.67 17.36
N LEU A 11 -37.34 11.90 18.10
CA LEU A 11 -36.81 11.02 19.16
C LEU A 11 -35.98 9.86 18.62
N PHE A 12 -36.32 9.31 17.45
CA PHE A 12 -35.60 8.22 16.79
C PHE A 12 -34.52 8.66 15.80
N GLN A 13 -34.34 9.96 15.61
CA GLN A 13 -33.31 10.52 14.73
C GLN A 13 -31.89 10.07 15.12
N PRO A 14 -31.51 10.00 16.42
CA PRO A 14 -30.20 9.48 16.84
C PRO A 14 -29.99 8.01 16.47
N GLU A 15 -31.01 7.17 16.59
CA GLU A 15 -30.96 5.73 16.34
C GLU A 15 -30.81 5.44 14.85
N LEU A 16 -31.62 6.10 14.00
CA LEU A 16 -31.52 5.98 12.54
C LEU A 16 -30.16 6.47 12.03
N ARG A 17 -29.64 7.56 12.61
CA ARG A 17 -28.29 8.04 12.33
C ARG A 17 -27.23 6.98 12.68
N ARG A 18 -27.30 6.38 13.88
CA ARG A 18 -26.34 5.33 14.30
C ARG A 18 -26.44 4.07 13.42
N ALA A 19 -27.64 3.68 13.00
CA ALA A 19 -27.86 2.55 12.11
C ALA A 19 -27.25 2.80 10.71
N LEU A 20 -27.46 3.99 10.14
CA LEU A 20 -26.83 4.39 8.87
C LEU A 20 -25.31 4.54 8.99
N GLU A 21 -24.81 5.05 10.12
CA GLU A 21 -23.37 5.12 10.40
C GLU A 21 -22.74 3.72 10.49
N GLN A 22 -23.42 2.74 11.08
CA GLN A 22 -22.95 1.35 11.14
C GLN A 22 -23.01 0.66 9.77
N LEU A 23 -24.08 0.84 9.00
CA LEU A 23 -24.21 0.30 7.64
C LEU A 23 -23.22 0.94 6.66
N GLY A 24 -22.95 2.23 6.79
CA GLY A 24 -22.00 2.97 5.95
C GLY A 24 -20.53 2.66 6.27
N ARG A 25 -20.18 2.51 7.55
CA ARG A 25 -18.79 2.21 7.97
C ARG A 25 -18.38 0.75 7.76
N GLY A 26 -19.30 -0.20 7.88
CA GLY A 26 -18.98 -1.63 7.80
C GLY A 26 -18.64 -2.16 6.40
N SER A 27 -19.22 -1.59 5.34
CA SER A 27 -19.06 -2.10 3.96
C SER A 27 -17.94 -1.41 3.17
N PHE A 28 -17.81 -0.09 3.30
CA PHE A 28 -16.82 0.68 2.53
C PHE A 28 -15.43 0.69 3.16
N PHE A 29 -15.33 0.72 4.50
CA PHE A 29 -14.03 0.77 5.18
C PHE A 29 -13.37 -0.62 5.29
N SER A 30 -14.17 -1.69 5.41
CA SER A 30 -13.70 -3.07 5.46
C SER A 30 -13.07 -3.53 4.13
N ARG A 31 -13.63 -3.09 3.00
CA ARG A 31 -13.14 -3.48 1.67
C ARG A 31 -11.82 -2.79 1.30
N ASN A 32 -11.64 -1.53 1.70
CA ASN A 32 -10.41 -0.78 1.47
C ASN A 32 -9.25 -1.25 2.37
N SER A 33 -9.54 -1.53 3.64
CA SER A 33 -8.52 -2.07 4.56
C SER A 33 -8.03 -3.45 4.14
N THR A 34 -8.93 -4.32 3.67
CA THR A 34 -8.54 -5.65 3.15
C THR A 34 -7.62 -5.54 1.93
N SER A 35 -7.89 -4.61 1.00
CA SER A 35 -7.05 -4.42 -0.18
C SER A 35 -5.68 -3.84 0.14
N GLU A 36 -5.59 -2.89 1.08
CA GLU A 36 -4.31 -2.31 1.51
C GLU A 36 -3.44 -3.37 2.21
N GLU A 37 -4.04 -4.22 3.04
CA GLU A 37 -3.34 -5.33 3.68
C GLU A 37 -2.84 -6.37 2.67
N GLU A 38 -3.63 -6.70 1.64
CA GLU A 38 -3.20 -7.58 0.54
C GLU A 38 -2.02 -6.99 -0.25
N GLU A 39 -2.04 -5.70 -0.58
CA GLU A 39 -0.96 -5.02 -1.30
C GLU A 39 0.34 -4.97 -0.47
N LEU A 40 0.23 -4.71 0.83
CA LEU A 40 1.36 -4.78 1.76
C LEU A 40 1.94 -6.19 1.83
N ASN A 41 1.08 -7.21 1.96
CA ASN A 41 1.51 -8.61 2.01
C ASN A 41 2.21 -9.04 0.70
N GLN A 42 1.70 -8.64 -0.46
CA GLN A 42 2.34 -8.89 -1.76
C GLN A 42 3.72 -8.21 -1.87
N SER A 43 3.83 -7.00 -1.33
CA SER A 43 5.08 -6.24 -1.31
C SER A 43 6.13 -6.91 -0.42
N ILE A 44 5.73 -7.32 0.79
CA ILE A 44 6.59 -8.05 1.73
C ILE A 44 7.04 -9.38 1.12
N GLN A 45 6.12 -10.12 0.50
CA GLN A 45 6.45 -11.38 -0.16
C GLN A 45 7.46 -11.18 -1.29
N SER A 46 7.26 -10.16 -2.12
CA SER A 46 8.18 -9.83 -3.22
C SER A 46 9.59 -9.54 -2.70
N ILE A 47 9.71 -8.74 -1.62
CA ILE A 47 11.00 -8.43 -0.98
C ILE A 47 11.65 -9.69 -0.41
N ALA A 48 10.89 -10.50 0.33
CA ALA A 48 11.40 -11.72 0.96
C ALA A 48 11.93 -12.73 -0.06
N GLU A 49 11.21 -12.92 -1.16
CA GLU A 49 11.63 -13.82 -2.23
C GLU A 49 12.89 -13.32 -2.94
N SER A 50 12.99 -12.01 -3.22
CA SER A 50 14.21 -11.42 -3.79
C SER A 50 15.40 -11.56 -2.87
N CYS A 51 15.25 -11.23 -1.57
CA CYS A 51 16.31 -11.40 -0.58
C CYS A 51 16.79 -12.85 -0.48
N LYS A 52 15.85 -13.81 -0.51
CA LYS A 52 16.17 -15.24 -0.52
C LYS A 52 16.96 -15.64 -1.76
N TYR A 53 16.57 -15.14 -2.93
CA TYR A 53 17.28 -15.40 -4.18
C TYR A 53 18.70 -14.80 -4.17
N MET A 54 18.83 -13.53 -3.78
CA MET A 54 20.10 -12.81 -3.71
C MET A 54 21.06 -13.42 -2.70
N GLY A 55 20.55 -13.83 -1.53
CA GLY A 55 21.33 -14.53 -0.50
C GLY A 55 21.92 -15.85 -1.00
N LYS A 56 21.14 -16.66 -1.75
CA LYS A 56 21.65 -17.90 -2.37
C LYS A 56 22.76 -17.65 -3.38
N ARG A 57 22.74 -16.50 -4.05
CA ARG A 57 23.73 -16.11 -5.07
C ARG A 57 24.86 -15.24 -4.54
N ARG A 58 24.88 -14.95 -3.23
CA ARG A 58 25.84 -14.05 -2.58
C ARG A 58 25.87 -12.65 -3.22
N ILE A 59 24.71 -12.17 -3.64
CA ILE A 59 24.52 -10.80 -4.15
C ILE A 59 24.24 -9.90 -2.95
N GLY A 60 25.06 -8.86 -2.76
CA GLY A 60 24.85 -7.85 -1.73
C GLY A 60 23.76 -6.87 -2.13
N ALA A 61 22.80 -6.62 -1.25
CA ALA A 61 21.71 -5.69 -1.47
C ALA A 61 21.47 -4.84 -0.21
N LEU A 62 21.20 -3.55 -0.40
CA LEU A 62 20.77 -2.63 0.64
C LEU A 62 19.42 -2.06 0.24
N ILE A 63 18.39 -2.34 1.04
CA ILE A 63 17.01 -1.91 0.79
C ILE A 63 16.58 -1.07 1.99
N THR A 64 16.10 0.15 1.73
CA THR A 64 15.53 1.03 2.75
C THR A 64 14.06 1.24 2.43
N ILE A 65 13.19 1.11 3.44
CA ILE A 65 11.75 1.30 3.32
C ILE A 65 11.39 2.59 4.04
N GLU A 66 10.89 3.56 3.29
CA GLU A 66 10.35 4.81 3.84
C GLU A 66 9.11 4.53 4.69
N ARG A 67 9.00 5.20 5.84
CA ARG A 67 7.84 5.10 6.73
C ARG A 67 7.19 6.49 6.86
N GLU A 68 7.03 7.00 8.08
CA GLU A 68 6.32 8.27 8.32
C GLU A 68 7.16 9.51 8.00
N SER A 69 8.49 9.39 8.02
CA SER A 69 9.40 10.50 7.74
C SER A 69 9.87 10.45 6.30
N ALA A 70 9.64 11.56 5.57
CA ALA A 70 10.06 11.70 4.20
C ALA A 70 11.60 11.67 4.08
N MET A 71 12.16 10.79 3.24
CA MET A 71 13.61 10.66 3.06
C MET A 71 14.22 11.73 2.11
N GLY A 72 13.62 12.93 2.07
CA GLY A 72 13.81 13.93 1.02
C GLY A 72 15.26 14.29 0.68
N ASP A 73 16.15 14.32 1.66
CA ASP A 73 17.56 14.69 1.44
C ASP A 73 18.43 13.49 0.97
N TYR A 74 18.05 12.25 1.31
CA TYR A 74 18.82 11.04 1.00
C TYR A 74 18.50 10.44 -0.38
N ILE A 75 17.31 10.72 -0.93
CA ILE A 75 16.88 10.19 -2.24
C ILE A 75 17.47 11.00 -3.42
N SER A 76 18.00 12.19 -3.15
CA SER A 76 18.43 13.17 -4.17
C SER A 76 19.50 12.67 -5.16
N THR A 77 20.29 11.65 -4.81
CA THR A 77 21.34 11.09 -5.68
C THR A 77 20.94 9.79 -6.39
N GLY A 78 19.72 9.29 -6.15
CA GLY A 78 19.21 8.05 -6.73
C GLY A 78 18.63 8.23 -8.13
N ILE A 79 18.45 7.11 -8.84
CA ILE A 79 17.69 7.08 -10.09
C ILE A 79 16.23 6.72 -9.74
N PRO A 80 15.23 7.57 -10.03
CA PRO A 80 13.85 7.25 -9.76
C PRO A 80 13.40 6.09 -10.67
N ILE A 81 12.86 5.03 -10.07
CA ILE A 81 12.30 3.88 -10.79
C ILE A 81 10.78 3.92 -10.60
N ASN A 82 10.06 4.26 -11.66
CA ASN A 82 8.60 4.27 -11.64
C ASN A 82 8.05 2.88 -12.01
N GLY A 83 8.23 1.91 -11.11
CA GLY A 83 7.86 0.51 -11.34
C GLY A 83 7.06 -0.09 -10.20
N LYS A 84 6.17 -1.04 -10.50
CA LYS A 84 5.52 -1.86 -9.48
C LYS A 84 6.56 -2.75 -8.79
N LEU A 85 6.55 -2.76 -7.45
CA LEU A 85 7.43 -3.62 -6.67
C LEU A 85 7.15 -5.09 -7.02
N THR A 86 8.14 -5.75 -7.60
CA THR A 86 8.11 -7.17 -7.94
C THR A 86 9.44 -7.81 -7.62
N ASN A 87 9.43 -9.12 -7.39
CA ASN A 87 10.64 -9.87 -7.13
C ASN A 87 11.67 -9.74 -8.27
N GLN A 88 11.19 -9.76 -9.51
CA GLN A 88 12.03 -9.63 -10.71
C GLN A 88 12.71 -8.26 -10.77
N LEU A 89 11.96 -7.18 -10.50
CA LEU A 89 12.50 -5.82 -10.50
C LEU A 89 13.58 -5.66 -9.43
N LEU A 90 13.29 -6.05 -8.19
CA LEU A 90 14.25 -5.97 -7.08
C LEU A 90 15.52 -6.76 -7.38
N THR A 91 15.37 -8.00 -7.86
CA THR A 91 16.52 -8.84 -8.19
C THR A 91 17.37 -8.22 -9.30
N ASN A 92 16.75 -7.66 -10.34
CA ASN A 92 17.47 -7.02 -11.45
C ASN A 92 18.23 -5.76 -11.04
N ILE A 93 17.73 -4.98 -10.07
CA ILE A 93 18.42 -3.78 -9.56
C ILE A 93 19.77 -4.16 -8.91
N PHE A 94 19.85 -5.31 -8.25
CA PHE A 94 21.04 -5.74 -7.51
C PHE A 94 21.93 -6.75 -8.25
N ILE A 95 21.53 -7.24 -9.43
CA ILE A 95 22.39 -8.13 -10.22
C ILE A 95 23.62 -7.35 -10.73
N PRO A 96 24.84 -7.82 -10.44
CA PRO A 96 26.05 -7.20 -10.98
C PRO A 96 26.12 -7.41 -12.51
N ASN A 97 26.40 -6.33 -13.24
CA ASN A 97 26.57 -6.23 -14.70
C ASN A 97 25.33 -5.94 -15.57
N THR A 98 24.21 -5.48 -15.01
CA THR A 98 23.12 -4.90 -15.80
C THR A 98 22.96 -3.41 -15.50
N PRO A 99 23.28 -2.49 -16.44
CA PRO A 99 22.95 -1.08 -16.28
C PRO A 99 21.43 -0.93 -16.15
N PRO A 100 20.91 -0.19 -15.13
CA PRO A 100 19.46 0.02 -14.98
C PRO A 100 18.85 0.73 -16.20
N TYR A 101 19.65 1.50 -16.96
CA TYR A 101 19.26 2.22 -18.16
C TYR A 101 18.83 1.33 -19.34
N THR A 102 19.15 0.03 -19.34
CA THR A 102 18.89 -0.85 -20.51
C THR A 102 17.39 -1.14 -20.71
N MET A 103 16.52 -0.75 -19.78
CA MET A 103 15.06 -0.90 -19.88
C MET A 103 14.34 0.29 -20.53
N GLU A 104 15.01 1.43 -20.78
CA GLU A 104 14.35 2.65 -21.31
C GLU A 104 14.28 2.70 -22.85
N LEU A 105 14.85 1.71 -23.57
CA LEU A 105 14.90 1.67 -25.03
C LEU A 105 13.96 0.65 -25.69
N LEU A 106 12.98 0.10 -24.95
CA LEU A 106 12.04 -0.92 -25.47
C LEU A 106 10.55 -0.62 -25.17
N SER A 107 10.16 0.66 -25.16
CA SER A 107 8.75 1.08 -25.27
C SER A 107 8.48 1.73 -26.62
#